data_AF-A0A178EX26-F1
#
_entry.id   AF-A0A178EX26-F1
#
_cell.length_a   1.000
_cell.length_b   1.000
_cell.length_c   1.000
_cell.angle_alpha   90.00
_cell.angle_beta   90.00
_cell.angle_gamma   90.00
#
_symmetry.space_group_name_H-M   'P 1'
#
loop_
_entity.id
_entity.type
_entity.pdbx_description
1 polymer ?
#
loop_
_entity_poly.entity_id
_entity_poly.type
_entity_poly.pdbx_seq_one_letter_code
_entity_poly.pdbx_strand_id
1 'polypeptide(L)'
;MAVEQIVTDPALIPALKTCSDTLSEAHKLIALLEKGIQNPSSNPNETLQDVYKQQRHVYSLLAQLRGLNREAILNVRSTKQATAEARQEIDRLHLQLQNLYYEQRHLSGEIAACESYEYVISGGYRLQSDLYADKYKPVYSHSYLSLPLIPVEEFISLHPEHANSDEHELTIARINHEHAEREKLEQARQELLKKKQALIAENKKRKEDLASLDQDLERFIDAAKPIQKIFEKVYVPVTRKSNGEDK
;
A
#
# COMPACT_ATOMS: atom_id res chain seq x y z
N MET A 1 -10.64 -69.73 9.74
CA MET A 1 -10.43 -69.66 8.28
C MET A 1 -10.90 -68.34 7.67
N ALA A 2 -12.04 -67.73 8.06
CA ALA A 2 -12.49 -66.46 7.45
C ALA A 2 -11.76 -65.17 7.91
N VAL A 3 -11.17 -65.16 9.11
CA VAL A 3 -10.54 -63.94 9.69
C VAL A 3 -9.13 -63.69 9.13
N GLU A 4 -8.42 -64.75 8.73
CA GLU A 4 -7.06 -64.67 8.18
C GLU A 4 -6.99 -64.00 6.80
N GLN A 5 -8.12 -63.89 6.10
CA GLN A 5 -8.21 -63.21 4.79
C GLN A 5 -8.56 -61.71 4.89
N ILE A 6 -8.98 -61.22 6.06
CA ILE A 6 -9.45 -59.84 6.25
C ILE A 6 -8.31 -58.92 6.70
N VAL A 7 -7.34 -59.44 7.45
CA VAL A 7 -6.22 -58.66 8.00
C VAL A 7 -5.00 -58.81 7.10
N THR A 8 -4.69 -57.77 6.34
CA THR A 8 -3.59 -57.70 5.37
C THR A 8 -2.30 -57.12 5.92
N ASP A 9 -2.32 -56.56 7.14
CA ASP A 9 -1.14 -55.96 7.75
C ASP A 9 -0.08 -57.05 8.06
N PRO A 10 1.12 -56.99 7.44
CA PRO A 10 2.17 -57.98 7.62
C PRO A 10 2.66 -58.13 9.07
N ALA A 11 2.49 -57.11 9.92
CA ALA A 11 2.85 -57.18 11.34
C ALA A 11 1.80 -57.96 12.18
N LEU A 12 0.54 -58.01 11.73
CA LEU A 12 -0.57 -58.66 12.45
C LEU A 12 -0.79 -60.11 12.03
N ILE A 13 -0.36 -60.50 10.84
CA ILE A 13 -0.47 -61.87 10.31
C ILE A 13 0.20 -62.90 11.24
N PRO A 14 1.45 -62.71 11.74
CA PRO A 14 2.09 -63.65 12.65
C PRO A 14 1.34 -63.80 13.98
N ALA A 15 0.78 -62.71 14.51
CA ALA A 15 0.01 -62.73 15.75
C ALA A 15 -1.31 -63.49 15.59
N LEU A 16 -2.04 -63.25 14.50
CA LEU A 16 -3.27 -63.97 14.18
C LEU A 16 -3.03 -65.46 13.99
N LYS A 17 -1.98 -65.83 13.25
CA LYS A 17 -1.59 -67.22 13.05
C LYS A 17 -1.23 -67.90 14.37
N THR A 18 -0.37 -67.27 15.18
CA THR A 18 0.04 -67.79 16.49
C THR A 18 -1.16 -67.95 17.43
N CYS A 19 -2.13 -67.02 17.42
CA CYS A 19 -3.39 -67.14 18.17
C CYS A 19 -4.23 -68.34 17.72
N SER A 20 -4.41 -68.50 16.40
CA SER A 20 -5.16 -69.62 15.79
C SER A 20 -4.53 -70.96 16.16
N ASP A 21 -3.21 -71.06 16.02
CA ASP A 21 -2.42 -72.24 16.37
C ASP A 21 -2.51 -72.53 17.87
N THR A 22 -2.33 -71.52 18.73
CA THR A 22 -2.45 -71.68 20.20
C THR A 22 -3.83 -72.22 20.59
N LEU A 23 -4.89 -71.70 19.98
CA LEU A 23 -6.26 -72.12 20.24
C LEU A 23 -6.51 -73.56 19.77
N SER A 24 -6.02 -73.94 18.59
CA SER A 24 -6.11 -75.32 18.09
C SER A 24 -5.41 -76.31 19.03
N GLU A 25 -4.19 -75.97 19.45
CA GLU A 25 -3.38 -76.83 20.32
C GLU A 25 -3.94 -76.92 21.75
N ALA A 26 -4.58 -75.86 22.26
CA ALA A 26 -5.31 -75.88 23.52
C ALA A 26 -6.54 -76.81 23.47
N HIS A 27 -7.30 -76.79 22.37
CA HIS A 27 -8.43 -77.71 22.19
C HIS A 27 -7.97 -79.17 22.14
N LYS A 28 -6.84 -79.46 21.47
CA LYS A 28 -6.25 -80.80 21.46
C LYS A 28 -5.84 -81.26 22.86
N LEU A 29 -5.28 -80.37 23.68
CA LEU A 29 -4.95 -80.66 25.08
C LEU A 29 -6.19 -81.00 25.91
N ILE A 30 -7.28 -80.24 25.75
CA ILE A 30 -8.55 -80.48 26.44
C ILE A 30 -9.13 -81.84 26.01
N ALA A 31 -9.15 -82.14 24.72
CA ALA A 31 -9.64 -83.42 24.20
C ALA A 31 -8.84 -84.63 24.72
N LEU A 32 -7.51 -84.49 24.86
CA LEU A 32 -6.66 -85.54 25.45
C LEU A 32 -6.97 -85.77 26.93
N LEU A 33 -7.21 -84.70 27.70
CA LEU A 33 -7.60 -84.78 29.10
C LEU A 33 -8.99 -85.41 29.27
N GLU A 34 -9.96 -85.02 28.44
CA GLU A 34 -11.31 -85.61 28.44
C GLU A 34 -11.29 -87.11 28.09
N LYS A 35 -10.47 -87.52 27.11
CA LYS A 35 -10.29 -88.92 26.75
C LYS A 35 -9.68 -89.75 27.89
N GLY A 36 -8.75 -89.16 28.65
CA GLY A 36 -8.16 -89.77 29.84
C GLY A 36 -9.16 -89.97 30.99
N ILE A 37 -10.17 -89.08 31.10
CA ILE A 37 -11.25 -89.18 32.08
C ILE A 37 -12.27 -90.27 31.69
N GLN A 38 -12.58 -90.38 30.39
CA GLN A 38 -13.62 -91.30 29.87
C GLN A 38 -13.15 -92.76 29.74
N ASN A 39 -11.84 -93.02 29.52
CA ASN A 39 -11.29 -94.37 29.30
C ASN A 39 -10.13 -94.70 30.27
N PRO A 40 -10.40 -95.05 31.55
CA PRO A 40 -9.37 -95.32 32.56
C PRO A 40 -8.55 -96.60 32.35
N SER A 41 -8.97 -97.49 31.44
CA SER A 41 -8.37 -98.82 31.21
C SER A 41 -7.23 -98.84 30.17
N SER A 42 -6.93 -97.70 29.54
CA SER A 42 -5.79 -97.55 28.61
C SER A 42 -4.52 -97.21 29.38
N ASN A 43 -3.33 -97.67 28.92
CA ASN A 43 -2.02 -97.44 29.55
C ASN A 43 -1.85 -96.02 30.13
N PRO A 44 -1.95 -95.83 31.47
CA PRO A 44 -2.02 -94.49 32.07
C PRO A 44 -0.77 -93.63 31.85
N ASN A 45 0.40 -94.28 31.75
CA ASN A 45 1.68 -93.61 31.56
C ASN A 45 1.84 -92.99 30.18
N GLU A 46 1.26 -93.60 29.14
CA GLU A 46 1.34 -93.11 27.75
C GLU A 46 0.48 -91.86 27.58
N THR A 47 -0.76 -91.89 28.11
CA THR A 47 -1.68 -90.74 28.12
C THR A 47 -1.09 -89.53 28.86
N LEU A 48 -0.44 -89.75 30.02
CA LEU A 48 0.24 -88.68 30.75
C LEU A 48 1.40 -88.08 29.95
N GLN A 49 2.20 -88.91 29.28
CA GLN A 49 3.32 -88.45 28.48
C GLN A 49 2.87 -87.58 27.29
N ASP A 50 1.76 -87.93 26.65
CA ASP A 50 1.19 -87.15 25.55
C ASP A 50 0.57 -85.82 26.01
N VAL A 51 -0.06 -85.80 27.19
CA VAL A 51 -0.52 -84.55 27.83
C VAL A 51 0.66 -83.61 28.10
N TYR A 52 1.78 -84.10 28.64
CA TYR A 52 2.96 -83.25 28.90
C TYR A 52 3.59 -82.71 27.61
N LYS A 53 3.65 -83.52 26.53
CA LYS A 53 4.14 -83.05 25.22
C LYS A 53 3.26 -81.92 24.69
N GLN A 54 1.95 -82.12 24.73
CA GLN A 54 0.97 -81.16 24.25
C GLN A 54 0.98 -79.87 25.10
N GLN A 55 1.11 -79.99 26.42
CA GLN A 55 1.25 -78.87 27.34
C GLN A 55 2.49 -78.01 27.04
N ARG A 56 3.65 -78.64 26.75
CA ARG A 56 4.87 -77.91 26.35
C ARG A 56 4.67 -77.14 25.05
N HIS A 57 3.92 -77.70 24.10
CA HIS A 57 3.64 -77.03 22.83
C HIS A 57 2.76 -75.79 23.03
N VAL A 58 1.68 -75.90 23.82
CA VAL A 58 0.82 -74.77 24.19
C VAL A 58 1.60 -73.68 24.93
N TYR A 59 2.47 -74.04 25.89
CA TYR A 59 3.29 -73.05 26.59
C TYR A 59 4.30 -72.34 25.68
N SER A 60 4.86 -73.02 24.69
CA SER A 60 5.73 -72.40 23.68
C SER A 60 4.98 -71.36 22.87
N LEU A 61 3.80 -71.69 22.35
CA LEU A 61 2.97 -70.76 21.57
C LEU A 61 2.50 -69.56 22.41
N LEU A 62 2.12 -69.79 23.68
CA LEU A 62 1.78 -68.70 24.61
C LEU A 62 2.95 -67.78 24.91
N ALA A 63 4.19 -68.27 24.92
CA ALA A 63 5.38 -67.44 25.07
C ALA A 63 5.61 -66.57 23.82
N GLN A 64 5.44 -67.14 22.63
CA GLN A 64 5.52 -66.40 21.37
C GLN A 64 4.45 -65.29 21.29
N LEU A 65 3.20 -65.60 21.66
CA LEU A 65 2.11 -64.62 21.65
C LEU A 65 2.37 -63.44 22.60
N ARG A 66 2.94 -63.70 23.79
CA ARG A 66 3.37 -62.62 24.71
C ARG A 66 4.48 -61.77 24.11
N GLY A 67 5.40 -62.38 23.36
CA GLY A 67 6.45 -61.67 22.62
C GLY A 67 5.87 -60.73 21.58
N LEU A 68 4.98 -61.23 20.72
CA LEU A 68 4.31 -60.45 19.66
C LEU A 68 3.47 -59.30 20.24
N ASN A 69 2.78 -59.51 21.37
CA ASN A 69 2.05 -58.45 22.04
C ASN A 69 2.99 -57.35 22.57
N ARG A 70 4.13 -57.72 23.16
CA ARG A 70 5.13 -56.75 23.63
C ARG A 70 5.70 -55.95 22.46
N GLU A 71 5.98 -56.60 21.34
CA GLU A 71 6.45 -55.95 20.12
C GLU A 71 5.43 -54.95 19.58
N ALA A 72 4.15 -55.33 19.50
CA ALA A 72 3.07 -54.42 19.09
C ALA A 72 2.99 -53.16 19.98
N ILE A 73 3.09 -53.33 21.31
CA ILE A 73 3.10 -52.20 22.26
C ILE A 73 4.29 -51.28 22.02
N LEU A 74 5.48 -51.84 21.75
CA LEU A 74 6.68 -51.04 21.45
C LEU A 74 6.54 -50.28 20.14
N ASN A 75 6.02 -50.92 19.08
CA ASN A 75 5.78 -50.27 17.80
C ASN A 75 4.78 -49.11 17.94
N VAL A 76 3.68 -49.30 18.68
CA VAL A 76 2.72 -48.22 18.95
C VAL A 76 3.38 -47.04 19.67
N ARG A 77 4.27 -47.29 20.64
CA ARG A 77 5.01 -46.23 21.33
C ARG A 77 5.96 -45.50 20.38
N SER A 78 6.70 -46.24 19.55
CA SER A 78 7.61 -45.67 18.55
C SER A 78 6.85 -44.80 17.55
N THR A 79 5.73 -45.28 17.00
CA THR A 79 4.91 -44.50 16.06
C THR A 79 4.31 -43.25 16.72
N LYS A 80 3.88 -43.33 17.99
CA LYS A 80 3.41 -42.16 18.75
C LYS A 80 4.52 -41.13 18.94
N GLN A 81 5.73 -41.56 19.24
CA GLN A 81 6.87 -40.68 19.39
C GLN A 81 7.23 -40.01 18.06
N ALA A 82 7.36 -40.79 16.98
CA ALA A 82 7.68 -40.25 15.66
C ALA A 82 6.63 -39.26 15.14
N THR A 83 5.34 -39.54 15.37
CA THR A 83 4.27 -38.60 14.99
C THR A 83 4.25 -37.34 15.85
N ALA A 84 4.59 -37.44 17.14
CA ALA A 84 4.74 -36.27 18.01
C ALA A 84 5.92 -35.38 17.59
N GLU A 85 7.07 -35.97 17.27
CA GLU A 85 8.27 -35.25 16.78
C GLU A 85 7.98 -34.55 15.44
N ALA A 86 7.38 -35.26 14.49
CA ALA A 86 6.99 -34.66 13.20
C ALA A 86 5.99 -33.51 13.39
N ARG A 87 5.02 -33.66 14.31
CA ARG A 87 4.08 -32.58 14.64
C ARG A 87 4.77 -31.36 15.23
N GLN A 88 5.72 -31.55 16.16
CA GLN A 88 6.47 -30.45 16.75
C GLN A 88 7.27 -29.68 15.69
N GLU A 89 7.86 -30.38 14.71
CA GLU A 89 8.57 -29.72 13.61
C GLU A 89 7.62 -28.92 12.71
N ILE A 90 6.43 -29.45 12.41
CA ILE A 90 5.39 -28.72 11.67
C ILE A 90 4.98 -27.45 12.42
N ASP A 91 4.74 -27.54 13.72
CA ASP A 91 4.35 -26.40 14.56
C ASP A 91 5.46 -25.33 14.57
N ARG A 92 6.73 -25.74 14.65
CA ARG A 92 7.89 -24.84 14.57
C ARG A 92 7.96 -24.11 13.23
N LEU A 93 7.83 -24.84 12.12
CA LEU A 93 7.85 -24.26 10.77
C LEU A 93 6.66 -23.33 10.54
N HIS A 94 5.48 -23.68 11.06
CA HIS A 94 4.30 -22.82 10.96
C HIS A 94 4.50 -21.48 11.67
N LEU A 95 5.14 -21.49 12.85
CA LEU A 95 5.49 -20.26 13.56
C LEU A 95 6.50 -19.40 12.77
N GLN A 96 7.53 -20.02 12.18
CA GLN A 96 8.49 -19.30 11.32
C GLN A 96 7.81 -18.68 10.11
N LEU A 97 6.88 -19.39 9.47
CA LEU A 97 6.10 -18.87 8.35
C LEU A 97 5.22 -17.69 8.77
N GLN A 98 4.58 -17.74 9.94
CA GLN A 98 3.80 -16.63 10.46
C GLN A 98 4.66 -15.38 10.70
N ASN A 99 5.88 -15.56 11.23
CA ASN A 99 6.83 -14.45 11.40
C ASN A 99 7.18 -13.78 10.06
N LEU A 100 7.43 -14.58 9.01
CA LEU A 100 7.71 -14.06 7.67
C LEU A 100 6.51 -13.32 7.08
N TYR A 101 5.29 -13.83 7.25
CA TYR A 101 4.09 -13.11 6.81
C TYR A 101 3.89 -11.78 7.53
N TYR A 102 4.22 -11.74 8.82
CA TYR A 102 4.19 -10.49 9.59
C TYR A 102 5.21 -9.49 9.04
N GLU A 103 6.45 -9.93 8.82
CA GLU A 103 7.52 -9.10 8.26
C GLU A 103 7.15 -8.58 6.86
N GLN A 104 6.65 -9.44 5.98
CA GLN A 104 6.17 -9.05 4.66
C GLN A 104 5.08 -7.98 4.75
N ARG A 105 4.08 -8.17 5.62
CA ARG A 105 2.98 -7.21 5.79
C ARG A 105 3.49 -5.88 6.34
N HIS A 106 4.44 -5.92 7.26
CA HIS A 106 5.06 -4.73 7.82
C HIS A 106 5.83 -3.94 6.75
N LEU A 107 6.73 -4.60 6.03
CA LEU A 107 7.51 -3.98 4.94
C LEU A 107 6.62 -3.45 3.82
N SER A 108 5.59 -4.19 3.40
CA SER A 108 4.62 -3.70 2.42
C SER A 108 3.87 -2.45 2.92
N GLY A 109 3.58 -2.38 4.22
CA GLY A 109 2.99 -1.19 4.84
C GLY A 109 3.94 0.00 4.84
N GLU A 110 5.22 -0.21 5.12
CA GLU A 110 6.25 0.83 5.05
C GLU A 110 6.47 1.32 3.62
N ILE A 111 6.53 0.41 2.64
CA ILE A 111 6.61 0.75 1.21
C ILE A 111 5.41 1.59 0.80
N ALA A 112 4.19 1.17 1.13
CA ALA A 112 2.98 1.93 0.82
C ALA A 112 2.99 3.32 1.48
N ALA A 113 3.52 3.44 2.70
CA ALA A 113 3.68 4.74 3.36
C ALA A 113 4.71 5.62 2.62
N CYS A 114 5.83 5.07 2.19
CA CYS A 114 6.83 5.78 1.38
C CYS A 114 6.28 6.17 0.00
N GLU A 115 5.51 5.30 -0.64
CA GLU A 115 4.85 5.56 -1.91
C GLU A 115 3.73 6.59 -1.77
N SER A 116 3.15 6.75 -0.57
CA SER A 116 2.07 7.70 -0.29
C SER A 116 2.48 9.18 -0.27
N TYR A 117 3.70 9.51 -0.70
CA TYR A 117 4.18 10.88 -0.79
C TYR A 117 3.18 11.78 -1.53
N GLU A 118 2.83 12.91 -0.91
CA GLU A 118 1.72 13.77 -1.29
C GLU A 118 1.71 14.12 -2.79
N TYR A 119 0.84 13.42 -3.53
CA TYR A 119 0.44 13.76 -4.89
C TYR A 119 -0.81 14.63 -4.80
N VAL A 120 -0.76 15.82 -5.38
CA VAL A 120 -1.93 16.69 -5.50
C VAL A 120 -2.93 15.98 -6.41
N ILE A 121 -4.12 15.63 -5.90
CA ILE A 121 -5.23 15.22 -6.74
C ILE A 121 -5.64 16.44 -7.58
N SER A 122 -5.09 16.53 -8.79
CA SER A 122 -5.59 17.45 -9.82
C SER A 122 -6.93 16.90 -10.33
N GLY A 123 -8.00 17.17 -9.58
CA GLY A 123 -9.36 16.78 -9.96
C GLY A 123 -10.23 16.43 -8.76
N GLY A 124 -10.92 17.44 -8.21
CA GLY A 124 -11.89 17.25 -7.15
C GLY A 124 -13.12 16.48 -7.63
N TYR A 125 -13.11 15.15 -7.49
CA TYR A 125 -14.34 14.35 -7.46
C TYR A 125 -14.18 13.21 -6.44
N ARG A 126 -14.73 13.41 -5.23
CA ARG A 126 -14.92 12.34 -4.25
C ARG A 126 -16.12 11.50 -4.72
N LEU A 127 -15.87 10.38 -5.40
CA LEU A 127 -16.91 9.38 -5.67
C LEU A 127 -17.01 8.42 -4.48
N GLN A 128 -18.10 8.50 -3.72
CA GLN A 128 -18.52 7.48 -2.76
C GLN A 128 -19.09 6.28 -3.53
N SER A 129 -18.26 5.31 -3.92
CA SER A 129 -18.74 3.94 -4.18
C SER A 129 -17.57 2.95 -4.31
N ASP A 130 -17.46 2.03 -3.35
CA ASP A 130 -16.43 0.99 -3.30
C ASP A 130 -16.69 -0.19 -4.28
N LEU A 131 -17.60 -0.02 -5.26
CA LEU A 131 -18.05 -1.11 -6.13
C LEU A 131 -17.24 -1.29 -7.44
N TYR A 132 -16.22 -0.46 -7.71
CA TYR A 132 -15.45 -0.51 -8.97
C TYR A 132 -13.94 -0.18 -8.80
N ALA A 133 -13.32 -0.62 -7.70
CA ALA A 133 -11.92 -0.32 -7.40
C ALA A 133 -10.91 -0.82 -8.48
N ASP A 134 -11.26 -1.84 -9.26
CA ASP A 134 -10.36 -2.45 -10.24
C ASP A 134 -10.37 -1.77 -11.62
N LYS A 135 -11.29 -0.82 -11.87
CA LYS A 135 -11.48 -0.18 -13.19
C LYS A 135 -10.91 1.24 -13.29
N TYR A 136 -10.62 1.87 -12.16
CA TYR A 136 -10.08 3.24 -12.11
C TYR A 136 -8.92 3.28 -11.11
N LYS A 137 -7.72 2.94 -11.58
CA LYS A 137 -6.49 3.20 -10.84
C LYS A 137 -6.32 4.72 -10.77
N PRO A 138 -6.36 5.36 -9.58
CA PRO A 138 -6.13 6.79 -9.48
C PRO A 138 -4.72 7.08 -10.01
N VAL A 139 -4.63 7.91 -11.04
CA VAL A 139 -3.34 8.37 -11.57
C VAL A 139 -2.78 9.33 -10.53
N TYR A 140 -1.78 8.86 -9.79
CA TYR A 140 -1.01 9.67 -8.87
C TYR A 140 -0.25 10.72 -9.69
N SER A 141 -0.76 11.95 -9.70
CA SER A 141 -0.15 13.08 -10.41
C SER A 141 0.61 13.93 -9.41
N HIS A 142 1.92 14.04 -9.57
CA HIS A 142 2.73 14.92 -8.74
C HIS A 142 2.52 16.39 -9.13
N SER A 143 2.64 17.31 -8.16
CA SER A 143 2.40 18.74 -8.37
C SER A 143 3.24 19.33 -9.52
N TYR A 144 4.45 18.82 -9.76
CA TYR A 144 5.30 19.29 -10.86
C TYR A 144 4.68 19.06 -12.25
N LEU A 145 3.81 18.04 -12.42
CA LEU A 145 3.11 17.79 -13.69
C LEU A 145 2.02 18.83 -13.99
N SER A 146 1.62 19.62 -12.99
CA SER A 146 0.68 20.74 -13.15
C SER A 146 1.36 22.07 -13.49
N LEU A 147 2.70 22.12 -13.43
CA LEU A 147 3.44 23.32 -13.81
C LEU A 147 3.36 23.48 -15.34
N PRO A 148 2.97 24.67 -15.85
CA PRO A 148 3.02 24.95 -17.28
C PRO A 148 4.47 25.21 -17.67
N LEU A 149 5.25 24.13 -17.78
CA LEU A 149 6.61 24.14 -18.29
C LEU A 149 6.57 24.21 -19.82
N ILE A 150 7.57 24.86 -20.42
CA ILE A 150 7.75 24.78 -21.87
C ILE A 150 7.94 23.31 -22.32
N PRO A 151 7.47 22.94 -23.53
CA PRO A 151 7.66 21.61 -24.08
C PRO A 151 9.14 21.20 -24.10
N VAL A 152 9.40 19.89 -24.03
CA VAL A 152 10.76 19.35 -23.95
C VAL A 152 11.57 19.75 -25.19
N GLU A 153 10.96 19.69 -26.36
CA GLU A 153 11.58 20.00 -27.65
C GLU A 153 12.00 21.48 -27.72
N GLU A 154 11.16 22.36 -27.20
CA GLU A 154 11.44 23.79 -27.14
C GLU A 154 12.53 24.10 -26.11
N PHE A 155 12.49 23.43 -24.94
CA PHE A 155 13.55 23.55 -23.95
C PHE A 155 14.92 23.11 -24.49
N ILE A 156 15.01 21.95 -25.15
CA ILE A 156 16.26 21.45 -25.73
C ILE A 156 16.77 22.38 -26.85
N SER A 157 15.86 23.01 -27.60
CA SER A 157 16.23 23.99 -28.62
C SER A 157 16.89 25.24 -28.01
N LEU A 158 16.45 25.66 -26.82
CA LEU A 158 17.00 26.80 -26.07
C LEU A 158 18.23 26.42 -25.24
N HIS A 159 18.29 25.17 -24.78
CA HIS A 159 19.34 24.60 -23.93
C HIS A 159 19.91 23.30 -24.51
N PRO A 160 20.71 23.38 -25.59
CA PRO A 160 21.28 22.19 -26.24
C PRO A 160 22.16 21.34 -25.32
N GLU A 161 22.72 21.95 -24.26
CA GLU A 161 23.53 21.28 -23.23
C GLU A 161 22.80 20.13 -22.51
N HIS A 162 21.46 20.17 -22.47
CA HIS A 162 20.62 19.17 -21.81
C HIS A 162 20.05 18.11 -22.77
N ALA A 163 20.45 18.11 -24.05
CA ALA A 163 19.91 17.18 -25.05
C ALA A 163 20.16 15.69 -24.73
N ASN A 164 21.23 15.41 -23.96
CA ASN A 164 21.61 14.05 -23.55
C ASN A 164 21.45 13.82 -22.04
N SER A 165 20.82 14.75 -21.31
CA SER A 165 20.55 14.59 -19.88
C SER A 165 19.52 13.49 -19.62
N ASP A 166 19.61 12.85 -18.46
CA ASP A 166 18.58 11.90 -18.01
C ASP A 166 17.23 12.60 -17.79
N GLU A 167 16.11 11.87 -17.88
CA GLU A 167 14.76 12.43 -17.78
C GLU A 167 14.55 13.22 -16.47
N HIS A 168 15.10 12.70 -15.36
CA HIS A 168 15.03 13.37 -14.07
C HIS A 168 15.80 14.69 -14.05
N GLU A 169 17.04 14.68 -14.57
CA GLU A 169 17.89 15.87 -14.66
C GLU A 169 17.29 16.92 -15.59
N LEU A 170 16.75 16.49 -16.73
CA LEU A 170 16.07 17.34 -17.70
C LEU A 170 14.83 18.00 -17.08
N THR A 171 14.07 17.26 -16.28
CA THR A 171 12.89 17.80 -15.57
C THR A 171 13.29 18.86 -14.55
N ILE A 172 14.36 18.62 -13.77
CA ILE A 172 14.90 19.60 -12.82
C ILE A 172 15.38 20.87 -13.56
N ALA A 173 16.14 20.69 -14.65
CA ALA A 173 16.63 21.81 -15.45
C ALA A 173 15.49 22.66 -16.02
N ARG A 174 14.43 22.01 -16.53
CA ARG A 174 13.21 22.68 -17.02
C ARG A 174 12.51 23.49 -15.93
N ILE A 175 12.38 22.93 -14.72
CA ILE A 175 11.77 23.63 -13.58
C ILE A 175 12.60 24.86 -13.18
N ASN A 176 13.93 24.71 -13.13
CA ASN A 176 14.82 25.81 -12.76
C ASN A 176 14.79 26.95 -13.80
N HIS A 177 14.74 26.61 -15.08
CA HIS A 177 14.58 27.59 -16.15
C HIS A 177 13.26 28.37 -16.01
N GLU A 178 12.13 27.68 -15.84
CA GLU A 178 10.83 28.32 -15.66
C GLU A 178 10.81 29.22 -14.41
N HIS A 179 11.43 28.78 -13.31
CA HIS A 179 11.57 29.58 -12.11
C HIS A 179 12.35 30.88 -12.38
N ALA A 180 13.50 30.79 -13.04
CA ALA A 180 14.32 31.95 -13.37
C ALA A 180 13.59 32.94 -14.29
N GLU A 181 12.86 32.45 -15.29
CA GLU A 181 12.07 33.30 -16.18
C GLU A 181 10.92 34.00 -15.44
N ARG A 182 10.21 33.30 -14.55
CA ARG A 182 9.17 33.92 -13.73
C ARG A 182 9.70 34.96 -12.76
N GLU A 183 10.88 34.73 -12.20
CA GLU A 183 11.53 35.69 -11.32
C GLU A 183 11.85 36.99 -12.07
N LYS A 184 12.42 36.90 -13.29
CA LYS A 184 12.67 38.06 -14.15
C LYS A 184 11.38 38.81 -14.49
N LEU A 185 10.29 38.08 -14.82
CA LEU A 185 9.00 38.68 -15.13
C LEU A 185 8.40 39.42 -13.92
N GLU A 186 8.49 38.85 -12.72
CA GLU A 186 7.98 39.50 -11.51
C GLU A 186 8.82 40.73 -11.15
N GLN A 187 10.15 40.68 -11.31
CA GLN A 187 11.01 41.86 -11.16
C GLN A 187 10.61 42.98 -12.13
N ALA A 188 10.46 42.67 -13.41
CA ALA A 188 10.01 43.63 -14.43
C ALA A 188 8.62 44.21 -14.11
N ARG A 189 7.69 43.36 -13.66
CA ARG A 189 6.35 43.77 -13.24
C ARG A 189 6.43 44.76 -12.07
N GLN A 190 7.25 44.50 -11.06
CA GLN A 190 7.44 45.40 -9.92
C GLN A 190 8.03 46.75 -10.33
N GLU A 191 9.02 46.76 -11.22
CA GLU A 191 9.58 48.00 -11.77
C GLU A 191 8.54 48.82 -12.53
N LEU A 192 7.74 48.18 -13.39
CA LEU A 192 6.66 48.83 -14.12
C LEU A 192 5.59 49.37 -13.17
N LEU A 193 5.27 48.64 -12.09
CA LEU A 193 4.35 49.09 -11.06
C LEU A 193 4.84 50.36 -10.36
N LYS A 194 6.13 50.42 -10.02
CA LYS A 194 6.76 51.63 -9.45
C LYS A 194 6.70 52.80 -10.42
N LYS A 195 7.06 52.58 -11.70
CA LYS A 195 6.98 53.62 -12.75
C LYS A 195 5.55 54.13 -12.92
N LYS A 196 4.56 53.24 -12.94
CA LYS A 196 3.14 53.59 -13.01
C LYS A 196 2.71 54.45 -11.82
N GLN A 197 3.08 54.07 -10.60
CA GLN A 197 2.75 54.86 -9.40
C GLN A 197 3.40 56.25 -9.42
N ALA A 198 4.66 56.34 -9.87
CA ALA A 198 5.35 57.62 -10.02
C ALA A 198 4.65 58.54 -11.02
N LEU A 199 4.27 58.02 -12.20
CA LEU A 199 3.54 58.78 -13.21
C LEU A 199 2.15 59.22 -12.74
N ILE A 200 1.45 58.40 -11.94
CA ILE A 200 0.16 58.77 -11.34
C ILE A 200 0.35 59.94 -10.37
N ALA A 201 1.38 59.88 -9.50
CA ALA A 201 1.69 60.96 -8.57
C ALA A 201 2.06 62.25 -9.30
N GLU A 202 2.88 62.15 -10.36
CA GLU A 202 3.27 63.30 -11.19
C GLU A 202 2.07 63.93 -11.89
N ASN A 203 1.19 63.13 -12.50
CA ASN A 203 -0.04 63.64 -13.12
C ASN A 203 -0.97 64.31 -12.09
N LYS A 204 -1.09 63.75 -10.88
CA LYS A 204 -1.87 64.36 -9.80
C LYS A 204 -1.30 65.73 -9.42
N LYS A 205 0.02 65.82 -9.25
CA LYS A 205 0.71 67.08 -8.93
C LYS A 205 0.50 68.11 -10.04
N ARG A 206 0.71 67.74 -11.32
CA ARG A 206 0.47 68.66 -12.45
C ARG A 206 -0.98 69.15 -12.51
N LYS A 207 -1.95 68.30 -12.15
CA LYS A 207 -3.36 68.70 -12.05
C LYS A 207 -3.60 69.72 -10.94
N GLU A 208 -2.97 69.54 -9.79
CA GLU A 208 -3.03 70.51 -8.67
C GLU A 208 -2.36 71.84 -9.05
N ASP A 209 -1.19 71.79 -9.71
CA ASP A 209 -0.46 72.97 -10.20
C ASP A 209 -1.29 73.75 -11.24
N LEU A 210 -1.96 73.06 -12.18
CA LEU A 210 -2.86 73.69 -13.15
C LEU A 210 -4.07 74.35 -12.47
N ALA A 211 -4.68 73.70 -11.49
CA ALA A 211 -5.79 74.28 -10.74
C ALA A 211 -5.38 75.54 -9.97
N SER A 212 -4.16 75.57 -9.44
CA SER A 212 -3.59 76.77 -8.81
C SER A 212 -3.36 77.89 -9.83
N LEU A 213 -2.84 77.57 -11.01
CA LEU A 213 -2.61 78.54 -12.07
C LEU A 213 -3.94 79.15 -12.56
N ASP A 214 -4.98 78.34 -12.73
CA ASP A 214 -6.32 78.80 -13.08
C ASP A 214 -6.83 79.82 -12.04
N GLN A 215 -6.65 79.54 -10.75
CA GLN A 215 -7.02 80.45 -9.67
C GLN A 215 -6.24 81.78 -9.72
N ASP A 216 -4.93 81.72 -10.01
CA ASP A 216 -4.10 82.91 -10.12
C ASP A 216 -4.43 83.75 -11.37
N LEU A 217 -4.82 83.10 -12.47
CA LEU A 217 -5.33 83.78 -13.67
C LEU A 217 -6.66 84.50 -13.39
N GLU A 218 -7.59 83.86 -12.67
CA GLU A 218 -8.84 84.50 -12.25
C GLU A 218 -8.55 85.76 -11.41
N ARG A 219 -7.66 85.65 -10.42
CA ARG A 219 -7.23 86.80 -9.60
C ARG A 219 -6.59 87.91 -10.44
N PHE A 220 -5.76 87.55 -11.41
CA PHE A 220 -5.12 88.51 -12.30
C PHE A 220 -6.16 89.24 -13.16
N ILE A 221 -7.11 88.51 -13.75
CA ILE A 221 -8.22 89.10 -14.52
C ILE A 221 -9.02 90.06 -13.64
N ASP A 222 -9.37 89.65 -12.42
CA ASP A 222 -10.09 90.48 -11.47
C ASP A 222 -9.33 91.76 -11.08
N ALA A 223 -8.02 91.64 -10.84
CA ALA A 223 -7.14 92.76 -10.55
C ALA A 223 -6.96 93.71 -11.75
N ALA A 224 -7.11 93.21 -12.98
CA ALA A 224 -7.03 94.01 -14.21
C ALA A 224 -8.34 94.73 -14.58
N LYS A 225 -9.51 94.29 -14.06
CA LYS A 225 -10.82 94.92 -14.29
C LYS A 225 -10.86 96.44 -14.02
N PRO A 226 -10.24 96.99 -12.95
CA PRO A 226 -10.19 98.44 -12.73
C PRO A 226 -9.46 99.19 -13.84
N ILE A 227 -8.36 98.64 -14.36
CA ILE A 227 -7.59 99.21 -15.46
C ILE A 227 -8.42 99.21 -16.74
N GLN A 228 -9.11 98.10 -17.04
CA GLN A 228 -10.07 98.03 -18.16
C GLN A 228 -11.15 99.11 -18.06
N LYS A 229 -11.77 99.30 -16.87
CA LYS A 229 -12.77 100.35 -16.64
C LYS A 229 -12.24 101.76 -16.87
N ILE A 230 -10.95 102.00 -16.61
CA ILE A 230 -10.31 103.29 -16.91
C ILE A 230 -10.20 103.49 -18.42
N PHE A 231 -9.71 102.48 -19.16
CA PHE A 231 -9.60 102.56 -20.62
C PHE A 231 -10.98 102.67 -21.30
N GLU A 232 -12.01 101.99 -20.80
CA GLU A 232 -13.40 102.14 -21.26
C GLU A 232 -13.94 103.57 -21.05
N LYS A 233 -13.58 104.21 -19.93
CA LYS A 233 -13.96 105.61 -19.66
C LYS A 233 -13.19 106.62 -20.52
N VAL A 234 -11.93 106.34 -20.86
CA VAL A 234 -11.06 107.25 -21.64
C VAL A 234 -11.35 107.17 -23.14
N TYR A 235 -11.93 106.07 -23.63
CA TYR A 235 -12.24 105.84 -25.05
C TYR A 235 -13.71 105.54 -25.35
N VAL A 236 -14.66 106.22 -24.70
CA VAL A 236 -15.99 106.36 -25.30
C VAL A 236 -15.80 107.17 -26.60
N PRO A 237 -16.10 106.63 -27.79
CA PRO A 237 -15.96 107.39 -29.02
C PRO A 237 -16.89 108.59 -28.96
N VAL A 238 -16.34 109.79 -29.04
CA VAL A 238 -17.12 111.01 -29.28
C VAL A 238 -17.76 110.87 -30.65
N THR A 239 -18.97 110.33 -30.69
CA THR A 239 -19.87 110.56 -31.82
C THR A 239 -20.46 111.96 -31.62
N ARG A 240 -19.89 112.93 -32.33
CA ARG A 240 -20.50 114.25 -32.53
C ARG A 240 -21.90 114.04 -33.11
N LYS A 241 -22.95 114.24 -32.31
CA LYS A 241 -24.24 114.69 -32.84
C LYS A 241 -24.18 116.22 -32.89
N SER A 242 -24.10 116.74 -34.11
CA SER A 242 -24.39 118.13 -34.42
C SER A 242 -25.77 118.50 -33.89
N ASN A 243 -25.83 119.56 -33.07
CA ASN A 243 -27.05 120.30 -32.82
C ASN A 243 -27.68 120.67 -34.17
N GLY A 244 -28.99 120.44 -34.31
CA GLY A 244 -29.77 121.17 -35.29
C GLY A 244 -30.18 122.50 -34.66
N GLU A 245 -29.74 123.61 -35.24
CA GLU A 245 -30.39 124.92 -35.12
C GLU A 245 -30.22 125.62 -36.48
N ASP A 246 -31.29 125.63 -37.27
CA ASP A 246 -31.56 126.67 -38.24
C ASP A 246 -32.82 127.39 -37.71
N LYS A 247 -32.61 128.56 -37.10
CA LYS A 247 -33.60 129.49 -36.51
C LYS A 247 -34.36 129.09 -35.25
#